data_AF-A0A7L7MFX4-F1
#
_entry.id   AF-A0A7L7MFX4-F1
#
_cell.length_a   1.000
_cell.length_b   1.000
_cell.length_c   1.000
_cell.angle_alpha   90.00
_cell.angle_beta   90.00
_cell.angle_gamma   90.00
#
_symmetry.space_group_name_H-M   'P 1'
#
loop_
_entity.id
_entity.type
_entity.pdbx_description
1 polymer ?
#
loop_
_entity_poly.entity_id
_entity_poly.type
_entity_poly.pdbx_seq_one_letter_code
_entity_poly.pdbx_strand_id
1 'polypeptide(L)'
;MRRPGPALRVALLGVACAVGGLALLAAWLGGHAYAYDSARARAAATADGLVVAAGIGDTEDVLVRWTDRAGREHVQRFGVYATDRYAEGRRFPVAYDPDRAYPQGFPADPEETAAEDDLLVPLGLMAAVTTACCGAWARRGLRFLRAARRPGRPMTAEVLCGGRPRTAPWSAGSTWLALSGTDLPDRPARWQRVMWHPALDRLSGPAEVVVRCAPGGRGAAVVELPDGARPVPVGRLRRRPPGTGLLGERRAVRACLQDSFVLPPDSGGWPVRPWWRPAAAAAALGAAAGAAGAFVLVGGGAVAVVGFALSGVIVATGFWALSSPEP
;
A
#
# COMPACT_ATOMS: atom_id res chain seq x y z
N MET A 1 -32.25 -3.96 2.21
CA MET A 1 -30.78 -3.96 1.99
C MET A 1 -30.10 -3.38 3.23
N ARG A 2 -29.21 -4.14 3.91
CA ARG A 2 -28.56 -3.68 5.15
C ARG A 2 -27.39 -2.75 4.81
N ARG A 3 -27.40 -1.55 5.39
CA ARG A 3 -26.37 -0.52 5.19
C ARG A 3 -25.00 -1.05 5.66
N PRO A 4 -23.91 -0.84 4.89
CA PRO A 4 -22.57 -1.18 5.36
C PRO A 4 -22.23 -0.34 6.59
N GLY A 5 -21.59 -0.95 7.59
CA GLY A 5 -21.16 -0.27 8.81
C GLY A 5 -20.15 0.84 8.53
N PRO A 6 -20.00 1.82 9.44
CA PRO A 6 -19.19 3.03 9.23
C PRO A 6 -17.73 2.72 8.91
N ALA A 7 -17.13 1.71 9.54
CA ALA A 7 -15.73 1.32 9.30
C ALA A 7 -15.47 0.84 7.86
N LEU A 8 -16.40 0.07 7.27
CA LEU A 8 -16.26 -0.40 5.89
C LEU A 8 -16.33 0.77 4.90
N ARG A 9 -17.17 1.77 5.17
CA ARG A 9 -17.29 2.96 4.32
C ARG A 9 -16.02 3.80 4.35
N VAL A 10 -15.44 4.00 5.53
CA VAL A 10 -14.18 4.73 5.70
C VAL A 10 -13.03 3.99 5.03
N ALA A 11 -12.96 2.66 5.16
CA ALA A 11 -11.94 1.85 4.49
C ALA A 11 -12.07 1.90 2.96
N LEU A 12 -13.28 1.77 2.42
CA LEU A 12 -13.53 1.87 0.97
C LEU A 12 -13.22 3.27 0.44
N LEU A 13 -13.57 4.33 1.19
CA LEU A 13 -13.22 5.70 0.84
C LEU A 13 -11.71 5.90 0.82
N GLY A 14 -10.99 5.40 1.85
CA GLY A 14 -9.53 5.47 1.90
C GLY A 14 -8.87 4.76 0.72
N VAL A 15 -9.35 3.57 0.35
CA VAL A 15 -8.88 2.85 -0.84
C VAL A 15 -9.19 3.62 -2.11
N ALA A 16 -10.39 4.18 -2.26
CA ALA A 16 -10.78 4.95 -3.43
C ALA A 16 -9.91 6.22 -3.58
N CYS A 17 -9.68 6.96 -2.50
CA CYS A 17 -8.79 8.13 -2.50
C CYS A 17 -7.35 7.76 -2.85
N ALA A 18 -6.84 6.66 -2.29
CA ALA A 18 -5.51 6.15 -2.62
C ALA A 18 -5.37 5.80 -4.10
N VAL A 19 -6.31 5.04 -4.66
CA VAL A 19 -6.32 4.66 -6.08
C VAL A 19 -6.48 5.90 -6.98
N GLY A 20 -7.36 6.83 -6.62
CA GLY A 20 -7.54 8.08 -7.34
C GLY A 20 -6.27 8.94 -7.34
N GLY A 21 -5.61 9.08 -6.19
CA GLY A 21 -4.33 9.80 -6.06
C GLY A 21 -3.21 9.17 -6.90
N LEU A 22 -3.11 7.83 -6.91
CA LEU A 22 -2.17 7.11 -7.77
C LEU A 22 -2.44 7.34 -9.25
N ALA A 23 -3.71 7.27 -9.67
CA ALA A 23 -4.10 7.48 -11.06
C ALA A 23 -3.79 8.91 -11.52
N LEU A 24 -4.07 9.91 -10.68
CA LEU A 24 -3.72 11.30 -10.96
C LEU A 24 -2.21 11.51 -11.06
N LEU A 25 -1.43 10.94 -10.14
CA LEU A 25 0.03 11.02 -10.17
C LEU A 25 0.61 10.34 -11.42
N ALA A 26 0.12 9.15 -11.77
CA ALA A 26 0.54 8.43 -12.96
C ALA A 26 0.18 9.19 -14.25
N ALA A 27 -1.02 9.78 -14.32
CA ALA A 27 -1.43 10.63 -15.44
C ALA A 27 -0.57 11.90 -15.55
N TRP A 28 -0.25 12.52 -14.42
CA TRP A 28 0.61 13.70 -14.35
C TRP A 28 2.04 13.37 -14.80
N LEU A 29 2.64 12.28 -14.30
CA LEU A 29 3.97 11.82 -14.69
C LEU A 29 4.01 11.42 -16.18
N GLY A 30 3.02 10.66 -16.64
CA GLY A 30 2.91 10.26 -18.04
C GLY A 30 2.73 11.47 -18.98
N GLY A 31 1.97 12.49 -18.55
CA GLY A 31 1.87 13.76 -19.27
C GLY A 31 3.19 14.51 -19.34
N HIS A 32 3.97 14.53 -18.26
CA HIS A 32 5.31 15.16 -18.25
C HIS A 32 6.31 14.40 -19.11
N ALA A 33 6.35 13.07 -19.03
CA ALA A 33 7.18 12.23 -19.89
C ALA A 33 6.83 12.43 -21.36
N TYR A 34 5.54 12.38 -21.71
CA TYR A 34 5.10 12.63 -23.10
C TYR A 34 5.46 14.04 -23.60
N ALA A 35 5.28 15.07 -22.75
CA ALA A 35 5.65 16.43 -23.09
C ALA A 35 7.17 16.59 -23.27
N TYR A 36 7.96 15.94 -22.41
CA TYR A 36 9.42 15.89 -22.49
C TYR A 36 9.87 15.22 -23.79
N ASP A 37 9.42 14.00 -24.08
CA ASP A 37 9.75 13.26 -25.30
C ASP A 37 9.37 14.04 -26.56
N SER A 38 8.17 14.62 -26.56
CA SER A 38 7.70 15.42 -27.67
C SER A 38 8.56 16.67 -27.88
N ALA A 39 9.02 17.32 -26.81
CA ALA A 39 9.90 18.48 -26.91
C ALA A 39 11.32 18.08 -27.33
N ARG A 40 11.85 16.98 -26.79
CA ARG A 40 13.15 16.42 -27.17
C ARG A 40 13.20 15.99 -28.62
N ALA A 41 12.12 15.40 -29.14
CA ALA A 41 12.00 14.98 -30.55
C ALA A 41 11.99 16.17 -31.52
N ARG A 42 11.51 17.34 -31.09
CA ARG A 42 11.59 18.59 -31.87
C ARG A 42 12.93 19.30 -31.74
N ALA A 43 13.76 18.93 -30.76
CA ALA A 43 15.05 19.54 -30.52
C ALA A 43 16.09 19.08 -31.55
N ALA A 44 15.96 19.60 -32.78
CA ALA A 44 16.75 19.19 -33.94
C ALA A 44 18.05 20.02 -34.12
N ALA A 45 18.13 21.20 -33.52
CA ALA A 45 19.34 22.03 -33.55
C ALA A 45 20.24 21.72 -32.35
N THR A 46 21.56 21.88 -32.52
CA THR A 46 22.54 21.72 -31.44
C THR A 46 23.33 23.01 -31.22
N ALA A 47 23.75 23.24 -29.98
CA ALA A 47 24.61 24.32 -29.56
C ALA A 47 25.69 23.80 -28.59
N ASP A 48 26.86 24.41 -28.65
CA ASP A 48 27.92 24.17 -27.66
C ASP A 48 27.61 25.00 -26.40
N GLY A 49 27.20 24.32 -25.34
CA GLY A 49 27.10 24.91 -24.01
C GLY A 49 28.43 24.86 -23.26
N LEU A 50 28.57 25.73 -22.27
CA LEU A 50 29.66 25.76 -21.30
C LEU A 50 29.09 25.47 -19.91
N VAL A 51 29.65 24.48 -19.21
CA VAL A 51 29.32 24.23 -17.81
C VAL A 51 29.84 25.40 -16.99
N VAL A 52 28.94 26.19 -16.42
CA VAL A 52 29.28 27.35 -15.57
C VAL A 52 29.37 26.97 -14.10
N ALA A 53 28.78 25.84 -13.71
CA ALA A 53 28.95 25.25 -12.40
C ALA A 53 28.50 23.78 -12.44
N ALA A 54 29.20 22.93 -11.69
CA ALA A 54 28.88 21.52 -11.52
C ALA A 54 28.54 21.24 -10.05
N GLY A 55 27.64 20.29 -9.79
CA GLY A 55 27.21 19.93 -8.43
C GLY A 55 26.31 20.95 -7.76
N ILE A 56 25.46 21.67 -8.52
CA ILE A 56 24.47 22.60 -7.94
C ILE A 56 23.21 21.82 -7.55
N GLY A 57 23.00 21.66 -6.24
CA GLY A 57 21.87 20.93 -5.69
C GLY A 57 22.29 19.50 -5.36
N ASP A 58 21.91 18.55 -6.21
CA ASP A 58 22.25 17.14 -6.06
C ASP A 58 23.60 16.92 -6.80
N THR A 59 24.41 15.93 -6.40
CA THR A 59 25.75 15.67 -6.99
C THR A 59 25.76 15.28 -8.47
N GLU A 60 24.58 15.32 -9.12
CA GLU A 60 24.29 14.85 -10.47
C GLU A 60 23.71 15.98 -11.34
N ASP A 61 23.97 17.25 -10.99
CA ASP A 61 23.49 18.39 -11.77
C ASP A 61 24.60 19.32 -12.27
N VAL A 62 24.44 19.81 -13.49
CA VAL A 62 25.28 20.86 -14.08
C VAL A 62 24.44 22.04 -14.53
N LEU A 63 24.96 23.24 -14.30
CA LEU A 63 24.40 24.47 -14.84
C LEU A 63 25.18 24.83 -16.10
N VAL A 64 24.49 24.89 -17.22
CA VAL A 64 25.09 25.10 -18.54
C VAL A 64 24.59 26.40 -19.11
N ARG A 65 25.55 27.23 -19.52
CA ARG A 65 25.32 28.43 -20.32
C ARG A 65 25.50 28.11 -21.79
N TRP A 66 24.51 28.41 -22.63
CA TRP A 66 24.57 28.14 -24.06
C TRP A 66 23.88 29.25 -24.85
N THR A 67 24.20 29.37 -26.13
CA THR A 67 23.67 30.42 -27.01
C THR A 67 22.87 29.79 -28.14
N ASP A 68 21.64 30.26 -28.36
CA ASP A 68 20.80 29.78 -29.46
C ASP A 68 21.23 30.37 -30.82
N ARG A 69 20.63 29.88 -31.92
CA ARG A 69 20.90 30.39 -33.27
C ARG A 69 20.57 31.88 -33.45
N ALA A 70 19.66 32.42 -32.63
CA ALA A 70 19.33 33.84 -32.63
C ALA A 70 20.35 34.69 -31.85
N GLY A 71 21.40 34.06 -31.28
CA GLY A 71 22.43 34.73 -30.51
C GLY A 71 22.02 35.02 -29.07
N ARG A 72 20.92 34.44 -28.57
CA ARG A 72 20.45 34.67 -27.19
C ARG A 72 21.07 33.66 -26.26
N GLU A 73 21.58 34.17 -25.14
CA GLU A 73 22.18 33.36 -24.09
C GLU A 73 21.09 32.79 -23.16
N HIS A 74 21.27 31.52 -22.81
CA HIS A 74 20.41 30.76 -21.91
C HIS A 74 21.28 30.12 -20.83
N VAL A 75 20.77 30.08 -19.61
CA VAL A 75 21.40 29.37 -18.49
C VAL A 75 20.39 28.37 -17.95
N GLN A 76 20.70 27.09 -18.06
CA GLN A 76 19.78 26.01 -17.72
C GLN A 76 20.48 24.90 -16.95
N ARG A 77 19.76 24.32 -15.99
CA ARG A 77 20.19 23.14 -15.23
C ARG A 77 19.87 21.86 -16.01
N PHE A 78 20.83 20.94 -16.03
CA PHE A 78 20.73 19.61 -16.63
C PHE A 78 21.12 18.57 -15.58
N GLY A 79 20.29 17.55 -15.40
CA GLY A 79 20.69 16.33 -14.69
C GLY A 79 21.69 15.55 -15.55
N VAL A 80 22.76 15.05 -14.95
CA VAL A 80 23.83 14.29 -15.59
C VAL A 80 24.30 13.12 -14.74
N TYR A 81 24.47 11.94 -15.33
CA TYR A 81 24.98 10.76 -14.61
C TYR A 81 26.48 10.81 -14.30
N ALA A 82 27.26 11.58 -15.07
CA ALA A 82 28.71 11.63 -14.95
C ALA A 82 29.20 13.07 -14.71
N THR A 83 29.07 13.57 -13.48
CA THR A 83 29.56 14.93 -13.14
C THR A 83 31.06 15.10 -13.36
N ASP A 84 31.86 14.04 -13.25
CA ASP A 84 33.30 14.07 -13.57
C ASP A 84 33.58 14.35 -15.05
N ARG A 85 32.69 13.92 -15.96
CA ARG A 85 32.77 14.19 -17.40
C ARG A 85 32.43 15.65 -17.73
N TYR A 86 31.60 16.27 -16.90
CA TYR A 86 31.06 17.62 -17.10
C TYR A 86 31.46 18.58 -15.98
N ALA A 87 32.77 18.62 -15.67
CA ALA A 87 33.32 19.60 -14.74
C ALA A 87 33.14 21.04 -15.24
N GLU A 88 33.18 22.00 -14.32
CA GLU A 88 33.11 23.43 -14.63
C GLU A 88 34.13 23.84 -15.71
N GLY A 89 33.70 24.67 -16.66
CA GLY A 89 34.48 25.12 -17.81
C GLY A 89 34.53 24.12 -18.98
N ARG A 90 33.95 22.93 -18.86
CA ARG A 90 33.84 21.97 -19.97
C ARG A 90 32.69 22.32 -20.91
N ARG A 91 32.81 21.83 -22.15
CA ARG A 91 31.72 21.92 -23.13
C ARG A 91 30.65 20.89 -22.83
N PHE A 92 29.40 21.27 -22.99
CA PHE A 92 28.23 20.42 -22.82
C PHE A 92 27.33 20.60 -24.06
N PRO A 93 27.10 19.55 -24.86
CA PRO A 93 26.34 19.69 -26.09
C PRO A 93 24.84 19.77 -25.78
N VAL A 94 24.19 20.85 -26.21
CA VAL A 94 22.77 21.13 -25.94
C VAL A 94 21.97 20.99 -27.23
N ALA A 95 20.93 20.15 -27.22
CA ALA A 95 19.91 20.08 -28.26
C ALA A 95 18.75 21.02 -27.93
N TYR A 96 18.20 21.73 -28.92
CA TYR A 96 17.06 22.62 -28.72
C TYR A 96 16.19 22.74 -29.98
N ASP A 97 14.94 23.18 -29.78
CA ASP A 97 13.98 23.46 -30.85
C ASP A 97 14.20 24.91 -31.36
N PRO A 98 14.77 25.11 -32.56
CA PRO A 98 15.12 26.44 -33.05
C PRO A 98 13.90 27.29 -33.41
N ASP A 99 12.73 26.67 -33.60
CA ASP A 99 11.50 27.35 -34.01
C ASP A 99 10.74 27.94 -32.81
N ARG A 100 11.17 27.63 -31.58
CA ARG A 100 10.60 28.21 -30.36
C ARG A 100 11.20 29.57 -30.01
N ALA A 101 10.31 30.52 -29.71
CA ALA A 101 10.70 31.83 -29.22
C ALA A 101 11.49 31.77 -27.90
N TYR A 102 11.24 30.79 -27.03
CA TYR A 102 12.05 30.53 -25.83
C TYR A 102 12.41 29.04 -25.83
N PRO A 103 13.54 28.66 -26.45
CA PRO A 103 13.91 27.26 -26.59
C PRO A 103 14.32 26.68 -25.23
N GLN A 104 13.80 25.49 -24.93
CA GLN A 104 14.31 24.68 -23.83
C GLN A 104 15.44 23.81 -24.37
N GLY A 105 16.55 23.77 -23.64
CA GLY A 105 17.67 22.89 -23.95
C GLY A 105 17.47 21.48 -23.40
N PHE A 106 18.04 20.51 -24.09
CA PHE A 106 18.11 19.09 -23.73
C PHE A 106 19.55 18.59 -23.90
N PRO A 107 19.99 17.54 -23.18
CA PRO A 107 21.26 16.90 -23.49
C PRO A 107 21.25 16.37 -24.93
N ALA A 108 22.25 16.76 -25.72
CA ALA A 108 22.45 16.21 -27.06
C ALA A 108 23.24 14.90 -27.05
N ASP A 109 23.93 14.61 -25.94
CA ASP A 109 24.63 13.35 -25.72
C ASP A 109 23.61 12.20 -25.56
N PRO A 110 23.62 11.17 -26.43
CA PRO A 110 22.71 10.03 -26.31
C PRO A 110 22.99 9.14 -25.08
N GLU A 111 24.16 9.27 -24.46
CA GLU A 111 24.47 8.56 -23.21
C GLU A 111 23.89 9.25 -21.97
N GLU A 112 23.35 10.47 -22.12
CA GLU A 112 22.81 11.25 -21.01
C GLU A 112 21.29 11.13 -20.91
N THR A 113 20.83 10.18 -20.11
CA THR A 113 19.41 9.85 -19.91
C THR A 113 18.85 10.29 -18.57
N ALA A 114 19.62 10.99 -17.72
CA ALA A 114 19.24 11.30 -16.34
C ALA A 114 17.84 11.95 -16.22
N ALA A 115 17.53 12.93 -17.07
CA ALA A 115 16.25 13.62 -17.05
C ALA A 115 15.06 12.73 -17.52
N GLU A 116 15.32 11.75 -18.39
CA GLU A 116 14.31 10.78 -18.83
C GLU A 116 14.08 9.71 -17.75
N ASP A 117 15.16 9.21 -17.16
CA ASP A 117 15.14 8.21 -16.10
C ASP A 117 14.49 8.73 -14.81
N ASP A 118 14.67 10.01 -14.48
CA ASP A 118 13.97 10.67 -13.37
C ASP A 118 12.44 10.62 -13.49
N LEU A 119 11.92 10.51 -14.72
CA LEU A 119 10.49 10.37 -14.98
C LEU A 119 10.06 8.90 -15.05
N LEU A 120 10.88 8.04 -15.69
CA LEU A 120 10.55 6.64 -15.95
C LEU A 120 10.75 5.73 -14.74
N VAL A 121 11.84 5.90 -13.97
CA VAL A 121 12.18 5.02 -12.85
C VAL A 121 11.10 5.07 -11.76
N PRO A 122 10.62 6.25 -11.30
CA PRO A 122 9.52 6.29 -10.34
C PRO A 122 8.25 5.64 -10.91
N LEU A 123 7.90 5.89 -12.18
CA LEU A 123 6.72 5.30 -12.81
C LEU A 123 6.80 3.76 -12.83
N GLY A 124 7.96 3.21 -13.20
CA GLY A 124 8.22 1.78 -13.23
C GLY A 124 8.12 1.14 -11.84
N LEU A 125 8.72 1.77 -10.82
CA LEU A 125 8.66 1.29 -9.44
C LEU A 125 7.21 1.31 -8.90
N MET A 126 6.48 2.38 -9.17
CA MET A 126 5.06 2.53 -8.81
C MET A 126 4.22 1.44 -9.46
N ALA A 127 4.46 1.14 -10.74
CA ALA A 127 3.77 0.08 -11.46
C ALA A 127 4.10 -1.31 -10.88
N ALA A 128 5.36 -1.57 -10.54
CA ALA A 128 5.79 -2.83 -9.94
C ALA A 128 5.14 -3.08 -8.57
N VAL A 129 5.17 -2.07 -7.69
CA VAL A 129 4.55 -2.13 -6.36
C VAL A 129 3.04 -2.34 -6.46
N THR A 130 2.37 -1.56 -7.31
CA THR A 130 0.92 -1.68 -7.54
C THR A 130 0.57 -3.07 -8.06
N THR A 131 1.33 -3.60 -9.02
CA THR A 131 1.13 -4.93 -9.59
C THR A 131 1.30 -6.03 -8.54
N ALA A 132 2.33 -5.93 -7.69
CA ALA A 132 2.57 -6.88 -6.61
C ALA A 132 1.41 -6.88 -5.58
N CYS A 133 0.95 -5.69 -5.16
CA CYS A 133 -0.19 -5.54 -4.26
C CYS A 133 -1.49 -6.10 -4.86
N CYS A 134 -1.82 -5.72 -6.10
CA CYS A 134 -2.99 -6.23 -6.82
C CYS A 134 -2.91 -7.75 -7.01
N GLY A 135 -1.74 -8.26 -7.38
CA GLY A 135 -1.50 -9.70 -7.54
C GLY A 135 -1.70 -10.48 -6.23
N ALA A 136 -1.27 -9.92 -5.09
CA ALA A 136 -1.50 -10.52 -3.79
C ALA A 136 -3.01 -10.62 -3.45
N TRP A 137 -3.77 -9.55 -3.70
CA TRP A 137 -5.22 -9.53 -3.53
C TRP A 137 -5.95 -10.46 -4.50
N ALA A 138 -5.61 -10.42 -5.79
CA ALA A 138 -6.18 -11.30 -6.81
C ALA A 138 -5.93 -12.77 -6.48
N ARG A 139 -4.70 -13.12 -6.08
CA ARG A 139 -4.35 -14.47 -5.63
C ARG A 139 -5.16 -14.90 -4.41
N ARG A 140 -5.41 -13.98 -3.47
CA ARG A 140 -6.24 -14.25 -2.29
C ARG A 140 -7.71 -14.45 -2.64
N GLY A 141 -8.27 -13.58 -3.48
CA GLY A 141 -9.64 -13.69 -3.99
C GLY A 141 -9.85 -14.98 -4.79
N LEU A 142 -8.89 -15.33 -5.65
CA LEU A 142 -8.94 -16.58 -6.41
C LEU A 142 -8.89 -17.82 -5.49
N ARG A 143 -8.04 -17.80 -4.46
CA ARG A 143 -8.01 -18.86 -3.44
C ARG A 143 -9.33 -18.97 -2.69
N PHE A 144 -9.92 -17.84 -2.32
CA PHE A 144 -11.24 -17.79 -1.69
C PHE A 144 -12.32 -18.39 -2.61
N LEU A 145 -12.41 -17.96 -3.87
CA LEU A 145 -13.38 -18.48 -4.84
C LEU A 145 -13.20 -19.98 -5.06
N ARG A 146 -11.95 -20.45 -5.22
CA ARG A 146 -11.65 -21.88 -5.39
C ARG A 146 -12.04 -22.70 -4.17
N ALA A 147 -11.84 -22.18 -2.95
CA ALA A 147 -12.25 -22.84 -1.72
C ALA A 147 -13.79 -22.81 -1.55
N ALA A 148 -14.44 -21.70 -1.89
CA ALA A 148 -15.89 -21.54 -1.78
C ALA A 148 -16.70 -22.46 -2.71
N ARG A 149 -16.11 -22.90 -3.83
CA ARG A 149 -16.73 -23.88 -4.75
C ARG A 149 -16.61 -25.34 -4.29
N ARG A 150 -15.87 -25.61 -3.21
CA ARG A 150 -15.70 -26.98 -2.69
C ARG A 150 -16.94 -27.44 -1.93
N PRO A 151 -17.18 -28.77 -1.86
CA PRO A 151 -18.23 -29.32 -1.01
C PRO A 151 -18.04 -28.84 0.43
N GLY A 152 -19.15 -28.44 1.04
CA GLY A 152 -19.19 -27.99 2.42
C GLY A 152 -19.31 -29.17 3.38
N ARG A 153 -18.79 -28.99 4.60
CA ARG A 153 -19.04 -29.88 5.72
C ARG A 153 -19.63 -29.08 6.88
N PRO A 154 -20.70 -29.57 7.52
CA PRO A 154 -21.25 -28.91 8.70
C PRO A 154 -20.21 -28.98 9.83
N MET A 155 -20.06 -27.87 10.54
CA MET A 155 -19.19 -27.70 11.70
C MET A 155 -19.82 -26.68 12.64
N THR A 156 -19.33 -26.62 13.87
CA THR A 156 -19.66 -25.55 14.83
C THR A 156 -18.50 -24.56 14.86
N ALA A 157 -18.81 -23.26 14.76
CA ALA A 157 -17.85 -22.19 14.84
C ALA A 157 -18.08 -21.34 16.07
N GLU A 158 -16.99 -21.00 16.75
CA GLU A 158 -16.95 -20.01 17.81
C GLU A 158 -16.04 -18.86 17.40
N VAL A 159 -16.51 -17.63 17.59
CA VAL A 159 -15.77 -16.42 17.25
C VAL A 159 -14.93 -16.00 18.44
N LEU A 160 -13.61 -16.02 18.24
CA LEU A 160 -12.64 -15.63 19.26
C LEU A 160 -11.86 -14.41 18.78
N CYS A 161 -11.64 -13.48 19.70
CA CYS A 161 -10.81 -12.31 19.45
C CYS A 161 -9.44 -12.52 20.09
N GLY A 162 -8.41 -12.55 19.25
CA GLY A 162 -7.03 -12.62 19.69
C GLY A 162 -6.51 -11.23 20.02
N GLY A 163 -6.38 -10.94 21.32
CA GLY A 163 -5.57 -9.84 21.83
C GLY A 163 -4.13 -10.32 22.02
N ARG A 164 -3.15 -9.62 21.44
CA ARG A 164 -1.75 -9.85 21.77
C ARG A 164 -1.37 -9.11 23.06
N PRO A 165 -0.41 -9.62 23.85
CA PRO A 165 0.09 -8.93 25.03
C PRO A 165 0.55 -7.51 24.68
N ARG A 166 0.42 -6.63 25.67
CA ARG A 166 0.52 -5.16 25.63
C ARG A 166 1.84 -4.60 25.06
N THR A 167 2.82 -5.46 24.79
CA THR A 167 4.19 -5.15 24.37
C THR A 167 4.37 -4.94 22.86
N ALA A 168 3.39 -5.31 22.03
CA ALA A 168 3.47 -5.12 20.57
C ALA A 168 2.47 -4.03 20.10
N PRO A 169 2.87 -2.74 20.06
CA PRO A 169 1.96 -1.62 19.76
C PRO A 169 1.33 -1.67 18.36
N TRP A 170 1.86 -2.50 17.46
CA TRP A 170 1.49 -2.52 16.04
C TRP A 170 0.56 -3.67 15.66
N SER A 171 0.27 -4.60 16.58
CA SER A 171 -0.65 -5.71 16.27
C SER A 171 -2.09 -5.32 16.57
N ALA A 172 -2.87 -5.13 15.51
CA ALA A 172 -4.31 -5.02 15.63
C ALA A 172 -4.94 -6.34 16.10
N GLY A 173 -6.09 -6.24 16.78
CA GLY A 173 -6.89 -7.39 17.18
C GLY A 173 -7.13 -8.31 15.98
N SER A 174 -7.03 -9.62 16.21
CA SER A 174 -7.22 -10.61 15.15
C SER A 174 -8.47 -11.43 15.41
N THR A 175 -9.35 -11.52 14.42
CA THR A 175 -10.55 -12.37 14.52
C THR A 175 -10.21 -13.79 14.10
N TRP A 176 -10.51 -14.74 14.98
CA TRP A 176 -10.32 -16.17 14.78
C TRP A 176 -11.65 -16.90 14.87
N LEU A 177 -11.78 -17.95 14.07
CA LEU A 177 -12.82 -18.95 14.20
C LEU A 177 -12.20 -20.23 14.75
N ALA A 178 -12.66 -20.65 15.92
CA ALA A 178 -12.46 -22.00 16.41
C ALA A 178 -13.56 -22.88 15.81
N LEU A 179 -13.15 -23.97 15.15
CA LEU A 179 -14.04 -24.88 14.43
C LEU A 179 -14.01 -26.25 15.09
N SER A 180 -15.16 -26.70 15.60
CA SER A 180 -15.39 -28.06 16.09
C SER A 180 -16.25 -28.86 15.11
N GLY A 181 -16.08 -30.18 15.13
CA GLY A 181 -16.94 -31.08 14.35
C GLY A 181 -18.30 -31.20 15.03
N THR A 182 -19.36 -31.44 14.25
CA THR A 182 -20.72 -31.66 14.78
C THR A 182 -20.79 -32.81 15.79
N ASP A 183 -19.93 -33.82 15.60
CA ASP A 183 -19.97 -35.05 16.40
C ASP A 183 -19.15 -34.93 17.70
N LEU A 184 -18.31 -33.89 17.83
CA LEU A 184 -17.40 -33.63 18.95
C LEU A 184 -17.29 -32.11 19.20
N PRO A 185 -18.34 -31.47 19.75
CA PRO A 185 -18.40 -30.01 19.90
C PRO A 185 -17.37 -29.46 20.90
N ASP A 186 -17.01 -30.23 21.93
CA ASP A 186 -16.18 -29.77 23.06
C ASP A 186 -14.68 -29.65 22.77
N ARG A 187 -14.22 -30.03 21.57
CA ARG A 187 -12.79 -29.91 21.21
C ARG A 187 -12.64 -29.18 19.89
N PRO A 188 -12.15 -27.92 19.89
CA PRO A 188 -11.93 -27.19 18.65
C PRO A 188 -10.83 -27.90 17.86
N ALA A 189 -11.25 -28.57 16.79
CA ALA A 189 -10.38 -29.38 15.96
C ALA A 189 -9.48 -28.49 15.08
N ARG A 190 -9.96 -27.30 14.71
CA ARG A 190 -9.27 -26.42 13.76
C ARG A 190 -9.47 -24.94 14.05
N TRP A 191 -8.51 -24.14 13.62
CA TRP A 191 -8.45 -22.70 13.86
C TRP A 191 -8.19 -21.97 12.55
N GLN A 192 -9.06 -21.02 12.20
CA GLN A 192 -8.93 -20.21 10.99
C GLN A 192 -8.99 -18.73 11.36
N ARG A 193 -7.92 -17.99 11.05
CA ARG A 193 -7.98 -16.52 11.10
C ARG A 193 -8.82 -16.03 9.94
N VAL A 194 -9.68 -15.05 10.18
CA VAL A 194 -10.56 -14.48 9.16
C VAL A 194 -10.51 -12.96 9.18
N MET A 195 -10.80 -12.36 8.03
CA MET A 195 -11.09 -10.93 7.94
C MET A 195 -12.34 -10.62 8.75
N TRP A 196 -12.29 -9.53 9.52
CA TRP A 196 -13.46 -9.06 10.24
C TRP A 196 -14.63 -8.86 9.27
N HIS A 197 -15.81 -9.27 9.70
CA HIS A 197 -17.05 -9.14 8.94
C HIS A 197 -18.19 -8.86 9.92
N PRO A 198 -19.11 -7.92 9.65
CA PRO A 198 -20.17 -7.53 10.59
C PRO A 198 -21.13 -8.68 10.95
N ALA A 199 -21.22 -9.72 10.14
CA ALA A 199 -21.97 -10.93 10.49
C ALA A 199 -21.39 -11.68 11.69
N LEU A 200 -20.06 -11.62 11.89
CA LEU A 200 -19.39 -12.22 13.05
C LEU A 200 -19.80 -11.55 14.36
N ASP A 201 -20.26 -10.30 14.30
CA ASP A 201 -20.73 -9.56 15.47
C ASP A 201 -22.12 -10.00 15.94
N ARG A 202 -22.85 -10.75 15.11
CA ARG A 202 -24.19 -11.27 15.44
C ARG A 202 -24.14 -12.65 16.09
N LEU A 203 -23.00 -13.33 16.00
CA LEU A 203 -22.82 -14.65 16.56
C LEU A 203 -22.62 -14.53 18.08
N SER A 204 -23.54 -15.14 18.83
CA SER A 204 -23.59 -15.09 20.29
C SER A 204 -23.30 -16.48 20.86
N GLY A 205 -22.07 -16.97 20.65
CA GLY A 205 -21.64 -18.32 21.05
C GLY A 205 -21.43 -19.27 19.86
N PRO A 206 -21.37 -20.58 20.11
CA PRO A 206 -21.22 -21.59 19.06
C PRO A 206 -22.35 -21.50 18.05
N ALA A 207 -22.00 -21.43 16.77
CA ALA A 207 -22.95 -21.36 15.67
C ALA A 207 -22.67 -22.47 14.64
N GLU A 208 -23.72 -23.08 14.11
CA GLU A 208 -23.57 -24.01 12.99
C GLU A 208 -23.10 -23.27 11.74
N VAL A 209 -22.06 -23.79 11.11
CA VAL A 209 -21.44 -23.22 9.92
C VAL A 209 -21.16 -24.31 8.91
N VAL A 210 -21.02 -23.90 7.64
CA VAL A 210 -20.56 -24.79 6.59
C VAL A 210 -19.11 -24.44 6.25
N VAL A 211 -18.21 -25.40 6.47
CA VAL A 211 -16.78 -25.22 6.21
C VAL A 211 -16.41 -25.88 4.88
N ARG A 212 -15.84 -25.10 3.97
CA ARG A 212 -15.37 -25.53 2.66
C ARG A 212 -13.85 -25.45 2.62
N CYS A 213 -13.18 -26.60 2.52
CA CYS A 213 -11.72 -26.67 2.52
C CYS A 213 -11.17 -27.62 1.46
N ALA A 214 -9.90 -27.44 1.09
CA ALA A 214 -9.21 -28.35 0.19
C ALA A 214 -9.09 -29.77 0.78
N PRO A 215 -9.06 -30.83 -0.07
CA PRO A 215 -8.77 -32.19 0.35
C PRO A 215 -7.46 -32.24 1.15
N GLY A 216 -7.44 -32.95 2.29
CA GLY A 216 -6.28 -33.02 3.19
C GLY A 216 -6.14 -31.85 4.18
N GLY A 217 -7.04 -30.85 4.14
CA GLY A 217 -7.09 -29.77 5.14
C GLY A 217 -5.88 -28.83 5.13
N ARG A 218 -4.99 -28.93 4.13
CA ARG A 218 -3.84 -28.05 3.94
C ARG A 218 -4.27 -26.85 3.10
N GLY A 219 -4.68 -25.76 3.74
CA GLY A 219 -5.08 -24.54 3.04
C GLY A 219 -5.97 -23.63 3.85
N ALA A 220 -6.36 -22.50 3.24
CA ALA A 220 -7.38 -21.63 3.80
C ALA A 220 -8.76 -22.31 3.68
N ALA A 221 -9.55 -22.27 4.75
CA ALA A 221 -10.94 -22.71 4.72
C ALA A 221 -11.88 -21.51 4.56
N VAL A 222 -12.89 -21.65 3.71
CA VAL A 222 -14.00 -20.69 3.64
C VAL A 222 -15.06 -21.19 4.60
N VAL A 223 -15.42 -20.35 5.56
CA VAL A 223 -16.51 -20.62 6.50
C VAL A 223 -17.71 -19.84 6.01
N GLU A 224 -18.83 -20.52 5.86
CA GLU A 224 -20.13 -19.94 5.53
C GLU A 224 -20.96 -19.89 6.81
N LEU A 225 -21.29 -18.67 7.22
CA LEU A 225 -22.05 -18.36 8.44
C LEU A 225 -23.55 -18.65 8.24
N PRO A 226 -24.36 -18.74 9.32
CA PRO A 226 -25.80 -18.97 9.23
C PRO A 226 -26.55 -17.97 8.33
N ASP A 227 -26.07 -16.73 8.26
CA ASP A 227 -26.65 -15.68 7.41
C ASP A 227 -26.14 -15.70 5.96
N GLY A 228 -25.42 -16.76 5.58
CA GLY A 228 -24.79 -16.94 4.26
C GLY A 228 -23.52 -16.13 4.06
N ALA A 229 -23.11 -15.31 5.03
CA ALA A 229 -21.88 -14.53 4.90
C ALA A 229 -20.64 -15.43 4.91
N ARG A 230 -19.64 -15.05 4.12
CA ARG A 230 -18.41 -15.82 3.92
C ARG A 230 -17.20 -14.96 4.25
N PRO A 231 -16.77 -14.88 5.53
CA PRO A 231 -15.60 -14.12 5.91
C PRO A 231 -14.34 -14.61 5.16
N VAL A 232 -13.50 -13.67 4.72
CA VAL A 232 -12.32 -13.99 3.91
C VAL A 232 -11.23 -14.58 4.81
N PRO A 233 -10.73 -15.79 4.56
CA PRO A 233 -9.72 -16.40 5.41
C PRO A 233 -8.38 -15.67 5.28
N VAL A 234 -7.66 -15.57 6.40
CA VAL A 234 -6.31 -15.01 6.53
C VAL A 234 -5.35 -16.16 6.84
N GLY A 235 -4.61 -16.62 5.83
CA GLY A 235 -3.64 -17.70 6.00
C GLY A 235 -4.26 -19.10 6.05
N ARG A 236 -3.49 -20.07 6.55
CA ARG A 236 -3.84 -21.51 6.53
C ARG A 236 -4.67 -21.89 7.75
N LEU A 237 -5.56 -22.86 7.57
CA LEU A 237 -6.25 -23.58 8.62
C LEU A 237 -5.23 -24.29 9.52
N ARG A 238 -5.33 -24.09 10.83
CA ARG A 238 -4.40 -24.63 11.82
C ARG A 238 -5.07 -25.73 12.65
N ARG A 239 -4.29 -26.70 13.11
CA ARG A 239 -4.75 -27.77 14.03
C ARG A 239 -4.54 -27.42 15.50
N ARG A 240 -3.72 -26.41 15.77
CA ARG A 240 -3.39 -25.93 17.12
C ARG A 240 -3.83 -24.48 17.26
N PRO A 241 -4.23 -24.06 18.48
CA PRO A 241 -4.53 -22.66 18.75
C PRO A 241 -3.29 -21.77 18.47
N PRO A 242 -3.50 -20.49 18.14
CA PRO A 242 -2.41 -19.54 17.98
C PRO A 242 -1.63 -19.39 19.31
N GLY A 243 -0.35 -19.77 19.33
CA GLY A 243 0.45 -19.87 20.56
C GLY A 243 0.93 -18.55 21.19
N THR A 244 0.49 -17.36 20.73
CA THR A 244 1.03 -16.05 21.19
C THR A 244 -0.02 -15.00 21.52
N GLY A 245 -1.30 -15.37 21.70
CA GLY A 245 -2.35 -14.42 22.07
C GLY A 245 -3.31 -15.00 23.09
N LEU A 246 -3.78 -14.16 24.01
CA LEU A 246 -4.96 -14.47 24.82
C LEU A 246 -6.14 -14.44 23.85
N LEU A 247 -6.71 -15.62 23.60
CA LEU A 247 -7.97 -15.75 22.88
C LEU A 247 -9.07 -15.62 23.92
N GLY A 248 -9.69 -14.44 23.97
CA GLY A 248 -10.87 -14.23 24.79
C GLY A 248 -12.13 -14.56 23.99
N GLU A 249 -13.12 -15.13 24.67
CA GLU A 249 -14.49 -15.07 24.18
C GLU A 249 -14.88 -13.61 23.96
N ARG A 250 -15.43 -13.31 22.79
CA ARG A 250 -15.75 -11.93 22.39
C ARG A 250 -16.75 -11.24 23.31
N ARG A 251 -17.58 -12.01 24.02
CA ARG A 251 -18.51 -11.51 25.05
C ARG A 251 -17.79 -10.83 26.23
N ALA A 252 -16.61 -11.31 26.62
CA ALA A 252 -15.85 -10.73 27.72
C ALA A 252 -15.18 -9.39 27.36
N VAL A 253 -15.09 -9.04 26.06
CA VAL A 253 -14.37 -7.87 25.55
C VAL A 253 -15.32 -6.73 25.15
N ARG A 254 -16.62 -7.02 24.98
CA ARG A 254 -17.62 -6.01 24.62
C ARG A 254 -18.22 -5.37 25.88
N ALA A 255 -17.57 -4.33 26.37
CA ALA A 255 -18.33 -3.25 27.00
C ALA A 255 -19.08 -2.53 25.87
N CYS A 256 -20.40 -2.67 25.81
CA CYS A 256 -21.19 -1.98 24.80
C CYS A 256 -21.05 -0.46 25.02
N LEU A 257 -21.15 0.35 23.96
CA LEU A 257 -21.17 1.82 24.08
C LEU A 257 -22.41 2.33 24.85
N GLN A 258 -23.43 1.47 25.01
CA GLN A 258 -24.55 1.66 25.93
C GLN A 258 -24.19 1.31 27.38
N ASP A 259 -23.27 0.37 27.60
CA ASP A 259 -22.81 -0.04 28.94
C ASP A 259 -21.72 0.88 29.49
N SER A 260 -21.03 1.66 28.65
CA SER A 260 -20.03 2.64 29.10
C SER A 260 -20.60 3.76 29.99
N PHE A 261 -21.93 3.86 30.10
CA PHE A 261 -22.61 4.81 31.00
C PHE A 261 -23.19 4.16 32.27
N VAL A 262 -23.11 2.82 32.43
CA VAL A 262 -23.73 2.08 33.54
C VAL A 262 -22.73 1.16 34.28
N LEU A 263 -21.49 1.03 33.80
CA LEU A 263 -20.51 0.15 34.42
C LEU A 263 -20.07 0.67 35.82
N PRO A 264 -20.21 -0.16 36.89
CA PRO A 264 -19.66 0.15 38.20
C PRO A 264 -18.13 0.33 38.11
N PRO A 265 -17.52 1.18 38.96
CA PRO A 265 -16.10 1.52 38.90
C PRO A 265 -15.14 0.32 39.00
N ASP A 266 -15.62 -0.84 39.48
CA ASP A 266 -14.81 -2.05 39.66
C ASP A 266 -14.88 -3.05 38.49
N SER A 267 -15.65 -2.73 37.44
CA SER A 267 -15.66 -3.57 36.24
C SER A 267 -14.41 -3.28 35.40
N GLY A 268 -13.43 -4.17 35.48
CA GLY A 268 -12.14 -4.13 34.77
C GLY A 268 -12.25 -4.26 33.23
N GLY A 269 -13.10 -3.42 32.61
CA GLY A 269 -13.25 -3.32 31.18
C GLY A 269 -11.94 -2.88 30.54
N TRP A 270 -11.51 -3.62 29.53
CA TRP A 270 -10.33 -3.26 28.75
C TRP A 270 -10.62 -1.95 28.00
N PRO A 271 -9.71 -0.95 28.04
CA PRO A 271 -9.93 0.31 27.34
C PRO A 271 -10.10 0.03 25.85
N VAL A 272 -11.25 0.45 25.30
CA VAL A 272 -11.58 0.35 23.87
C VAL A 272 -10.57 1.19 23.11
N ARG A 273 -9.54 0.55 22.56
CA ARG A 273 -8.52 1.25 21.76
C ARG A 273 -9.19 1.77 20.49
N PRO A 274 -8.94 3.03 20.07
CA PRO A 274 -9.49 3.54 18.83
C PRO A 274 -8.90 2.75 17.66
N TRP A 275 -9.76 2.06 16.93
CA TRP A 275 -9.41 1.17 15.83
C TRP A 275 -8.67 1.83 14.66
N TRP A 276 -8.79 3.16 14.55
CA TRP A 276 -8.10 3.94 13.53
C TRP A 276 -6.62 4.19 13.87
N ARG A 277 -6.19 4.06 15.14
CA ARG A 277 -4.79 4.34 15.54
C ARG A 277 -3.78 3.43 14.84
N PRO A 278 -3.97 2.11 14.74
CA PRO A 278 -3.07 1.24 13.98
C PRO A 278 -3.03 1.57 12.49
N ALA A 279 -4.16 1.95 11.89
CA ALA A 279 -4.23 2.38 10.49
C ALA A 279 -3.44 3.68 10.27
N ALA A 280 -3.62 4.66 11.14
CA ALA A 280 -2.89 5.92 11.11
C ALA A 280 -1.38 5.72 11.32
N ALA A 281 -0.99 4.83 12.24
CA ALA A 281 0.40 4.46 12.45
C ALA A 281 1.01 3.78 11.22
N ALA A 282 0.28 2.85 10.59
CA ALA A 282 0.72 2.22 9.34
C ALA A 282 0.86 3.25 8.21
N ALA A 283 -0.10 4.17 8.08
CA ALA A 283 -0.02 5.26 7.11
C ALA A 283 1.19 6.16 7.36
N ALA A 284 1.43 6.58 8.60
CA ALA A 284 2.56 7.42 8.97
C ALA A 284 3.91 6.73 8.74
N LEU A 285 4.04 5.46 9.14
CA LEU A 285 5.24 4.65 8.86
C LEU A 285 5.45 4.46 7.36
N GLY A 286 4.38 4.20 6.62
CA GLY A 286 4.39 4.12 5.17
C GLY A 286 4.87 5.42 4.54
N ALA A 287 4.31 6.55 4.94
CA ALA A 287 4.71 7.87 4.45
C ALA A 287 6.19 8.16 4.73
N ALA A 288 6.64 7.91 5.96
CA ALA A 288 8.03 8.14 6.36
C ALA A 288 9.01 7.24 5.61
N ALA A 289 8.72 5.95 5.49
CA ALA A 289 9.54 5.00 4.74
C ALA A 289 9.56 5.33 3.24
N GLY A 290 8.43 5.75 2.67
CA GLY A 290 8.33 6.22 1.31
C GLY A 290 9.18 7.47 1.08
N ALA A 291 9.00 8.50 1.89
CA ALA A 291 9.79 9.73 1.81
C ALA A 291 11.29 9.44 1.94
N ALA A 292 11.71 8.64 2.91
CA ALA A 292 13.11 8.21 3.05
C ALA A 292 13.61 7.47 1.81
N GLY A 293 12.77 6.60 1.22
CA GLY A 293 13.08 5.93 -0.04
C GLY A 293 13.29 6.89 -1.20
N ALA A 294 12.53 7.99 -1.30
CA ALA A 294 12.73 9.01 -2.32
C ALA A 294 14.09 9.72 -2.19
N PHE A 295 14.52 10.04 -0.97
CA PHE A 295 15.84 10.63 -0.74
C PHE A 295 16.98 9.67 -1.09
N VAL A 296 16.82 8.38 -0.82
CA VAL A 296 17.86 7.37 -1.09
C VAL A 296 17.94 6.99 -2.57
N LEU A 297 16.80 6.93 -3.27
CA LEU A 297 16.72 6.37 -4.62
C LEU A 297 16.70 7.43 -5.74
N VAL A 298 16.22 8.65 -5.46
CA VAL A 298 15.93 9.65 -6.50
C VAL A 298 16.26 11.08 -6.02
N GLY A 299 17.27 11.24 -5.16
CA GLY A 299 17.78 12.54 -4.70
C GLY A 299 16.85 13.37 -3.79
N GLY A 300 15.58 12.97 -3.60
CA GLY A 300 14.66 13.66 -2.70
C GLY A 300 13.94 14.87 -3.32
N GLY A 301 13.82 14.92 -4.65
CA GLY A 301 12.98 15.91 -5.33
C GLY A 301 11.54 15.91 -4.75
N ALA A 302 10.94 17.09 -4.59
CA ALA A 302 9.64 17.24 -3.90
C ALA A 302 8.54 16.34 -4.49
N VAL A 303 8.53 16.18 -5.82
CA VAL A 303 7.61 15.30 -6.54
C VAL A 303 7.87 13.82 -6.20
N ALA A 304 9.13 13.39 -6.21
CA ALA A 304 9.51 12.04 -5.83
C ALA A 304 9.13 11.75 -4.37
N VAL A 305 9.42 12.67 -3.44
CA VAL A 305 9.06 12.53 -2.03
C VAL A 305 7.55 12.34 -1.85
N VAL A 306 6.73 13.17 -2.50
CA VAL A 306 5.26 13.05 -2.43
C VAL A 306 4.79 11.72 -3.02
N GLY A 307 5.29 11.35 -4.20
CA GLY A 307 4.92 10.12 -4.88
C GLY A 307 5.25 8.87 -4.06
N PHE A 308 6.48 8.79 -3.55
CA PHE A 308 6.91 7.67 -2.72
C PHE A 308 6.20 7.65 -1.36
N ALA A 309 5.97 8.80 -0.72
CA ALA A 309 5.23 8.85 0.54
C ALA A 309 3.80 8.34 0.38
N LEU A 310 3.09 8.76 -0.68
CA LEU A 310 1.75 8.26 -1.00
C LEU A 310 1.77 6.75 -1.24
N SER A 311 2.74 6.25 -2.00
CA SER A 311 2.89 4.80 -2.22
C SER A 311 3.21 4.03 -0.97
N GLY A 312 4.09 4.54 -0.12
CA GLY A 312 4.40 3.96 1.16
C GLY A 312 3.17 3.87 2.06
N VAL A 313 2.35 4.93 2.11
CA VAL A 313 1.04 4.92 2.80
C VAL A 313 0.17 3.79 2.26
N ILE A 314 0.04 3.66 0.94
CA ILE A 314 -0.84 2.68 0.29
C ILE A 314 -0.35 1.25 0.56
N VAL A 315 0.94 1.00 0.43
CA VAL A 315 1.54 -0.32 0.71
C VAL A 315 1.36 -0.67 2.18
N ALA A 316 1.67 0.25 3.09
CA ALA A 316 1.60 -0.01 4.52
C ALA A 316 0.16 -0.19 5.01
N THR A 317 -0.77 0.67 4.57
CA THR A 317 -2.19 0.54 4.90
C THR A 317 -2.84 -0.65 4.19
N GLY A 318 -2.43 -0.97 2.97
CA GLY A 318 -2.88 -2.16 2.24
C GLY A 318 -2.39 -3.45 2.89
N PHE A 319 -1.14 -3.49 3.34
CA PHE A 319 -0.58 -4.61 4.10
C PHE A 319 -1.25 -4.74 5.48
N TRP A 320 -1.48 -3.61 6.15
CA TRP A 320 -2.25 -3.56 7.39
C TRP A 320 -3.66 -4.10 7.18
N ALA A 321 -4.39 -3.66 6.15
CA ALA A 321 -5.72 -4.17 5.82
C ALA A 321 -5.70 -5.67 5.47
N LEU A 322 -4.69 -6.14 4.74
CA LEU A 322 -4.46 -7.56 4.45
C LEU A 322 -4.24 -8.41 5.71
N SER A 323 -3.67 -7.79 6.75
CA SER A 323 -3.42 -8.41 8.05
C SER A 323 -4.70 -8.60 8.87
N SER A 324 -5.86 -8.07 8.44
CA SER A 324 -7.14 -8.21 9.14
C SER A 324 -7.13 -7.64 10.57
N PRO A 325 -7.04 -6.32 10.70
CA PRO A 325 -7.28 -5.63 11.96
C PRO A 325 -8.78 -5.66 12.28
N GLU A 326 -9.12 -5.96 13.53
CA GLU A 326 -10.47 -5.72 14.07
C GLU A 326 -10.71 -4.20 14.19
N PRO A 327 -11.83 -3.67 13.67
CA PRO A 327 -12.26 -2.29 13.91
C PRO A 327 -12.91 -2.09 15.28
#